data_AF-A0A8T3XEG9-F1
#
_entry.id   AF-A0A8T3XEG9-F1
#
_cell.length_a   1.000
_cell.length_b   1.000
_cell.length_c   1.000
_cell.angle_alpha   90.00
_cell.angle_beta   90.00
_cell.angle_gamma   90.00
#
_symmetry.space_group_name_H-M   'P 1'
#
loop_
_entity.id
_entity.type
_entity.pdbx_description
1 polymer ?
#
loop_
_entity_poly.entity_id
_entity_poly.type
_entity_poly.pdbx_seq_one_letter_code
_entity_poly.pdbx_strand_id
1 'polypeptide(L)'
;MLNKKSQGISINVIIIAVIALIVLVVLVAVFTGQIGTFNRKLGLVGDAAKTCESQGGTFEEKCPKGTVAILSSDSSDKINEGKKCCVSENKK
;
A
#
# COMPACT_ATOMS: atom_id res chain seq x y z
N MET A 1 4.01 42.46 -45.14
CA MET A 1 3.66 43.06 -43.84
C MET A 1 3.18 41.95 -42.91
N LEU A 2 4.07 41.40 -42.06
CA LEU A 2 3.70 40.36 -41.11
C LEU A 2 3.40 41.02 -39.77
N ASN A 3 2.12 41.23 -39.48
CA ASN A 3 1.68 41.80 -38.22
C ASN A 3 1.88 40.74 -37.12
N LYS A 4 3.01 40.82 -36.40
CA LYS A 4 3.27 40.05 -35.18
C LYS A 4 2.26 40.51 -34.13
N LYS A 5 1.09 39.83 -34.07
CA LYS A 5 0.22 39.86 -32.90
C LYS A 5 1.01 39.24 -31.76
N SER A 6 1.71 40.08 -30.99
CA SER A 6 2.16 39.74 -29.66
C SER A 6 0.93 39.18 -28.94
N GLN A 7 0.96 37.89 -28.62
CA GLN A 7 -0.05 37.28 -27.79
C GLN A 7 0.12 37.90 -26.41
N GLY A 8 -0.59 38.99 -26.18
CA GLY A 8 -0.73 39.62 -24.87
C GLY A 8 -1.56 38.71 -23.99
N ILE A 9 -0.99 37.55 -23.63
CA ILE A 9 -1.52 36.75 -22.55
C ILE A 9 -1.45 37.66 -21.33
N SER A 10 -2.63 38.06 -20.85
CA SER A 10 -2.74 38.94 -19.70
C SER A 10 -1.97 38.34 -18.53
N ILE A 11 -1.23 39.17 -17.79
CA ILE A 11 -0.50 38.76 -16.59
C ILE A 11 -1.41 37.93 -15.65
N ASN A 12 -2.69 38.28 -15.58
CA ASN A 12 -3.68 37.55 -14.77
C ASN A 12 -3.82 36.09 -15.19
N VAL A 13 -3.75 35.78 -16.48
CA VAL A 13 -3.84 34.41 -17.00
C VAL A 13 -2.61 33.60 -16.58
N ILE A 14 -1.43 34.22 -16.61
CA ILE A 14 -0.18 33.59 -16.17
C ILE A 14 -0.26 33.25 -14.68
N ILE A 15 -0.75 34.19 -13.86
CA ILE A 15 -0.91 33.99 -12.42
C ILE A 15 -1.88 32.83 -12.13
N ILE A 16 -3.04 32.80 -12.79
CA ILE A 16 -4.03 31.73 -12.60
C ILE A 16 -3.46 30.37 -13.04
N ALA A 17 -2.74 30.32 -14.16
CA ALA A 17 -2.13 29.08 -14.66
C ALA A 17 -1.12 28.49 -13.67
N VAL A 18 -0.28 29.33 -13.04
CA VAL A 18 0.70 28.88 -12.03
C VAL A 18 -0.01 28.38 -10.77
N ILE A 19 -1.02 29.09 -10.28
CA ILE A 19 -1.81 28.65 -9.10
C ILE A 19 -2.45 27.29 -9.37
N ALA A 20 -3.08 27.11 -10.54
CA ALA A 20 -3.71 25.85 -10.92
C ALA A 20 -2.70 24.68 -10.98
N LEU A 21 -1.51 24.94 -11.52
CA LEU A 21 -0.44 23.94 -11.60
C LEU A 21 0.04 23.52 -10.20
N ILE A 22 0.24 24.48 -9.28
CA ILE A 22 0.65 24.18 -7.90
C ILE A 22 -0.40 23.31 -7.19
N VAL A 23 -1.69 23.66 -7.31
CA VAL A 23 -2.79 22.87 -6.71
C VAL A 23 -2.79 21.44 -7.24
N LEU A 24 -2.60 21.26 -8.55
CA LEU A 24 -2.54 19.94 -9.16
C LEU A 24 -1.38 19.10 -8.61
N VAL A 25 -0.19 19.69 -8.46
CA VAL A 25 0.98 19.00 -7.88
C VAL A 25 0.71 18.56 -6.44
N VAL A 26 0.10 19.42 -5.63
CA VAL A 26 -0.23 19.10 -4.23
C VAL A 26 -1.24 17.94 -4.16
N LEU A 27 -2.28 17.95 -5.00
CA LEU A 27 -3.25 16.86 -5.06
C LEU A 27 -2.58 15.54 -5.43
N VAL A 28 -1.74 15.52 -6.47
CA VAL A 28 -1.00 14.33 -6.88
C VAL A 28 -0.10 13.83 -5.76
N ALA A 29 0.61 14.71 -5.04
CA ALA A 29 1.48 14.32 -3.93
C ALA A 29 0.70 13.65 -2.79
N VAL A 30 -0.44 14.23 -2.38
CA VAL A 30 -1.30 13.67 -1.33
C VAL A 30 -1.91 12.34 -1.76
N PHE A 31 -2.43 12.26 -2.99
CA PHE A 31 -3.01 11.03 -3.51
C PHE A 31 -1.95 9.93 -3.65
N THR A 32 -0.74 10.26 -4.11
CA THR A 32 0.35 9.29 -4.24
C THR A 32 0.84 8.80 -2.86
N GLY A 33 0.93 9.68 -1.87
CA GLY A 33 1.31 9.31 -0.49
C GLY A 33 0.30 8.37 0.19
N GLN A 34 -1.00 8.62 -0.01
CA GLN A 34 -2.06 7.73 0.47
C GLN A 34 -2.04 6.37 -0.25
N ILE A 35 -1.87 6.34 -1.58
CA ILE A 35 -1.81 5.10 -2.36
C ILE A 35 -0.60 4.25 -1.96
N GLY A 36 0.56 4.84 -1.66
CA GLY A 36 1.73 4.10 -1.18
C GLY A 36 1.47 3.38 0.15
N THR A 37 0.71 4.00 1.06
CA THR A 37 0.30 3.38 2.32
C THR A 37 -0.80 2.34 2.12
N PHE A 38 -1.71 2.57 1.18
CA PHE A 38 -2.79 1.64 0.84
C PHE A 38 -2.24 0.36 0.18
N ASN A 39 -1.28 0.47 -0.74
CA ASN A 39 -0.60 -0.69 -1.34
C ASN A 39 0.18 -1.51 -0.30
N ARG A 40 0.77 -0.86 0.70
CA ARG A 40 1.47 -1.57 1.79
C ARG A 40 0.51 -2.35 2.70
N LYS A 41 -0.72 -1.88 2.86
CA LYS A 41 -1.78 -2.60 3.59
C LYS A 41 -2.47 -3.65 2.72
N LEU A 42 -2.70 -3.38 1.43
CA LEU A 42 -3.24 -4.37 0.49
C LEU A 42 -2.26 -5.49 0.17
N GLY A 43 -0.94 -5.25 0.18
CA GLY A 43 0.06 -6.32 0.07
C GLY A 43 0.07 -7.30 1.24
N LEU A 44 -0.61 -6.97 2.34
CA LEU A 44 -0.86 -7.88 3.46
C LEU A 44 -2.24 -8.57 3.35
N VAL A 45 -3.19 -7.97 2.64
CA VAL A 45 -4.60 -8.43 2.54
C VAL A 45 -4.89 -9.16 1.22
N GLY A 46 -4.05 -9.04 0.20
CA GLY A 46 -4.25 -9.63 -1.13
C GLY A 46 -3.35 -10.82 -1.48
N ASP A 47 -2.31 -11.10 -0.68
CA ASP A 47 -1.49 -12.30 -0.85
C ASP A 47 -2.21 -13.48 -0.17
N ALA A 48 -3.19 -14.06 -0.87
CA ALA A 48 -3.84 -15.31 -0.47
C ALA A 48 -2.83 -16.47 -0.26
N ALA A 49 -1.59 -16.29 -0.74
CA ALA A 49 -0.46 -17.19 -0.57
C ALA A 49 0.27 -17.06 0.79
N LYS A 50 -0.01 -16.02 1.59
CA LYS A 50 0.60 -15.79 2.91
C LYS A 50 -0.38 -15.93 4.07
N THR A 51 -1.46 -16.66 3.84
CA THR A 51 -2.32 -17.08 4.95
C THR A 51 -1.68 -18.25 5.70
N CYS A 52 -2.03 -18.45 6.96
CA CYS A 52 -1.49 -19.60 7.71
C CYS A 52 -1.92 -20.93 7.07
N GLU A 53 -3.17 -21.01 6.62
CA GLU A 53 -3.73 -22.19 5.97
C GLU A 53 -3.10 -22.49 4.61
N SER A 54 -2.81 -21.47 3.79
CA SER A 54 -2.12 -21.66 2.50
C SER A 54 -0.67 -22.14 2.66
N GLN A 55 -0.06 -21.85 3.80
CA GLN A 55 1.26 -22.36 4.18
C GLN A 55 1.20 -23.74 4.85
N GLY A 56 0.00 -24.30 5.02
CA GLY A 56 -0.22 -25.61 5.64
C GLY A 56 -0.04 -25.59 7.16
N GLY A 57 -0.23 -24.43 7.79
CA GLY A 57 -0.09 -24.23 9.23
C GLY A 57 -1.42 -24.08 9.95
N THR A 58 -1.37 -24.14 11.28
CA THR A 58 -2.49 -23.91 12.19
C THR A 58 -2.17 -22.80 13.19
N PHE A 59 -3.19 -22.08 13.65
CA PHE A 59 -3.04 -21.04 14.67
C PHE A 59 -3.10 -21.64 16.08
N GLU A 60 -1.99 -21.58 16.80
CA GLU A 60 -1.84 -22.08 18.16
C GLU A 60 -1.20 -21.01 19.04
N GLU A 61 -1.48 -21.03 20.35
CA GLU A 61 -0.83 -20.12 21.32
C GLU A 61 0.65 -20.51 21.53
N LYS A 62 0.94 -21.82 21.41
CA LYS A 62 2.28 -22.39 21.55
C LYS A 62 2.49 -23.47 20.50
N CYS A 63 3.44 -23.24 19.58
CA CYS A 63 3.73 -24.22 18.54
C CYS A 63 4.23 -25.55 19.15
N PRO A 64 3.66 -26.70 18.74
CA PRO A 64 4.14 -28.00 19.16
C PRO A 64 5.57 -28.27 18.65
N LYS A 65 6.28 -29.18 19.33
CA LYS A 65 7.67 -29.53 18.96
C LYS A 65 7.71 -30.08 17.52
N GLY A 66 8.61 -29.56 16.70
CA GLY A 66 8.73 -29.91 15.27
C GLY A 66 7.93 -29.01 14.32
N THR A 67 7.36 -27.91 14.82
CA THR A 67 6.75 -26.85 14.02
C THR A 67 7.42 -25.52 14.29
N VAL A 68 7.47 -24.66 13.28
CA VAL A 68 8.06 -23.32 13.36
C VAL A 68 6.97 -22.26 13.31
N ALA A 69 7.15 -21.21 14.12
CA ALA A 69 6.27 -20.05 14.09
C ALA A 69 6.67 -19.13 12.94
N ILE A 70 5.76 -18.89 12.01
CA ILE A 70 5.95 -17.95 10.90
C ILE A 70 5.04 -16.73 11.04
N LEU A 71 5.50 -15.61 10.45
CA LEU A 71 4.71 -14.40 10.34
C LEU A 71 3.69 -14.57 9.20
N SER A 72 2.42 -14.74 9.54
CA SER A 72 1.30 -14.82 8.59
C SER A 72 0.46 -13.54 8.68
N SER A 73 -0.13 -13.14 7.55
CA SER A 73 -0.91 -11.90 7.48
C SER A 73 -2.19 -11.94 8.34
N ASP A 74 -2.80 -13.12 8.54
CA ASP A 74 -4.02 -13.27 9.34
C ASP A 74 -3.78 -13.24 10.85
N SER A 75 -2.53 -13.13 11.31
CA SER A 75 -2.22 -12.89 12.73
C SER A 75 -2.69 -11.52 13.23
N SER A 76 -3.12 -10.64 12.33
CA SER A 76 -3.62 -9.30 12.64
C SER A 76 -5.15 -9.23 12.78
N ASP A 77 -5.86 -10.33 12.50
CA ASP A 77 -7.30 -10.40 12.73
C ASP A 77 -7.60 -10.46 14.23
N LYS A 78 -8.66 -9.76 14.65
CA LYS A 78 -9.22 -9.78 16.02
C LYS A 78 -9.46 -11.19 16.58
N ILE A 79 -9.54 -12.19 15.70
CA ILE A 79 -9.78 -13.61 15.98
C ILE A 79 -8.49 -14.36 16.36
N ASN A 80 -7.33 -13.88 15.90
CA ASN A 80 -6.00 -14.49 16.09
C ASN A 80 -5.08 -13.64 16.97
N GLU A 81 -5.62 -12.63 17.69
CA GLU A 81 -4.87 -11.76 18.59
C GLU A 81 -4.10 -12.61 19.62
N GLY A 82 -2.77 -12.69 19.49
CA GLY A 82 -1.89 -13.48 20.38
C GLY A 82 -1.55 -14.91 19.92
N LYS A 83 -2.10 -15.41 18.81
CA LYS A 83 -1.79 -16.75 18.26
C LYS A 83 -0.69 -16.69 17.20
N LYS A 84 0.19 -17.70 17.19
CA LYS A 84 1.25 -17.85 16.19
C LYS A 84 0.80 -18.85 15.12
N CYS A 85 1.15 -18.58 13.87
CA CYS A 85 0.97 -19.57 12.80
C CYS A 85 2.10 -20.60 12.90
N CYS A 86 1.73 -21.85 13.18
CA CYS A 86 2.67 -22.95 13.33
C CYS A 86 2.65 -23.83 12.07
N VAL A 87 3.78 -23.91 11.37
CA VAL A 87 3.94 -24.72 10.15
C VAL A 87 4.90 -25.88 10.43
N SER A 88 4.61 -27.06 9.89
CA SER A 88 5.50 -28.21 9.98
C SER A 88 6.80 -27.96 9.22
N GLU A 89 7.95 -28.27 9.84
CA GLU A 89 9.30 -28.08 9.25
C GLU A 89 9.60 -28.96 8.00
N ASN A 90 8.60 -29.65 7.45
CA ASN A 90 8.70 -30.57 6.31
C ASN A 90 8.25 -29.94 4.98
N LYS A 91 8.71 -28.72 4.67
CA LYS A 91 8.54 -28.15 3.32
C LYS A 91 9.91 -27.73 2.77
N LYS A 92 10.70 -28.73 2.38
CA LYS A 92 11.85 -28.57 1.50
C LYS A 92 11.45 -28.98 0.10
#